data_AF-K8GHV8-F1
#
_entry.id   AF-K8GHV8-F1
#
_cell.length_a   1.000
_cell.length_b   1.000
_cell.length_c   1.000
_cell.angle_alpha   90.00
_cell.angle_beta   90.00
_cell.angle_gamma   90.00
#
_symmetry.space_group_name_H-M   'P 1'
#
loop_
_entity.id
_entity.type
_entity.pdbx_description
1 polymer ?
#
loop_
_entity_poly.entity_id
_entity_poly.type
_entity_poly.pdbx_seq_one_letter_code
_entity_poly.pdbx_strand_id
1 'polypeptide(L)'
;MDLQAVISGTQENRVEALRQILGYPIKQRDPGGSRFWFLRPGADADEAADTCPIAVGFYSELAGLSNDEIKQFLTADQQQREISGHYTGRIMPNQLVMYLLLHVNRLLGHPRKGS
;
A
#
# COMPACT_ATOMS: atom_id res chain seq x y z
N MET A 1 5.72 -18.48 4.32
CA MET A 1 5.55 -17.22 3.56
C MET A 1 4.60 -17.48 2.41
N ASP A 2 3.52 -16.71 2.31
CA ASP A 2 2.55 -16.84 1.23
C ASP A 2 2.66 -15.64 0.27
N LEU A 3 3.57 -15.75 -0.70
CA LEU A 3 3.72 -14.77 -1.78
C LEU A 3 2.46 -14.71 -2.66
N GLN A 4 1.67 -15.78 -2.73
CA GLN A 4 0.43 -15.84 -3.50
C GLN A 4 -0.62 -14.92 -2.87
N ALA A 5 -0.69 -14.85 -1.54
CA ALA A 5 -1.57 -13.93 -0.82
C ALA A 5 -1.28 -12.45 -1.13
N VAL A 6 -0.02 -12.07 -1.40
CA VAL A 6 0.37 -10.71 -1.83
C VAL A 6 -0.15 -10.39 -3.23
N ILE A 7 -0.37 -11.40 -4.07
CA ILE A 7 -0.73 -11.22 -5.48
C ILE A 7 -2.25 -11.26 -5.66
N SER A 8 -2.94 -12.23 -5.06
CA SER A 8 -4.35 -12.51 -5.38
C SER A 8 -5.34 -12.27 -4.23
N GLY A 9 -4.89 -11.87 -3.04
CA GLY A 9 -5.78 -11.61 -1.90
C GLY A 9 -6.59 -10.32 -2.00
N THR A 10 -7.51 -10.11 -1.07
CA THR A 10 -8.09 -8.78 -0.79
C THR A 10 -6.98 -7.79 -0.41
N GLN A 11 -7.24 -6.47 -0.49
CA GLN A 11 -6.23 -5.48 -0.07
C GLN A 11 -5.69 -5.76 1.34
N GLU A 12 -6.59 -6.06 2.29
CA GLU A 12 -6.21 -6.39 3.67
C GLU A 12 -5.35 -7.66 3.76
N ASN A 13 -5.70 -8.73 3.04
CA ASN A 13 -4.91 -9.97 3.01
C ASN A 13 -3.52 -9.74 2.41
N ARG A 14 -3.44 -8.92 1.36
CA ARG A 14 -2.17 -8.56 0.71
C ARG A 14 -1.27 -7.78 1.65
N VAL A 15 -1.83 -6.82 2.39
CA VAL A 15 -1.06 -6.06 3.40
C VAL A 15 -0.65 -6.94 4.57
N GLU A 16 -1.50 -7.87 5.02
CA GLU A 16 -1.13 -8.83 6.06
C GLU A 16 0.03 -9.73 5.60
N ALA A 17 -0.04 -10.26 4.38
CA ALA A 17 1.04 -11.07 3.81
C ALA A 17 2.34 -10.26 3.69
N LEU A 18 2.27 -9.00 3.25
CA LEU A 18 3.42 -8.08 3.22
C LEU A 18 3.99 -7.84 4.62
N ARG A 19 3.14 -7.61 5.63
CA ARG A 19 3.56 -7.45 7.02
C ARG A 19 4.37 -8.66 7.49
N GLN A 20 3.87 -9.87 7.22
CA GLN A 20 4.55 -11.11 7.60
C GLN A 20 5.86 -11.33 6.84
N ILE A 21 5.91 -10.97 5.54
CA ILE A 21 7.12 -11.09 4.73
C ILE A 21 8.22 -10.15 5.22
N LEU A 22 7.85 -8.91 5.56
CA LEU A 22 8.77 -7.89 6.05
C LEU A 22 9.10 -8.08 7.54
N GLY A 23 8.36 -8.93 8.26
CA GLY A 23 8.55 -9.16 9.69
C GLY A 23 8.11 -7.98 10.56
N TYR A 24 7.15 -7.17 10.10
CA TYR A 24 6.78 -5.94 10.80
C TYR A 24 5.70 -6.21 11.85
N PRO A 25 5.81 -5.64 13.06
CA PRO A 25 4.86 -5.91 14.15
C PRO A 25 3.51 -5.24 13.92
N ILE A 26 3.47 -4.07 13.28
CA ILE A 26 2.25 -3.27 13.12
C ILE A 26 1.77 -3.25 11.67
N LYS A 27 0.47 -3.53 11.50
CA LYS A 27 -0.35 -3.14 10.33
C LYS A 27 -1.47 -2.24 10.80
N GLN A 28 -1.53 -1.02 10.28
CA GLN A 28 -2.53 -0.02 10.65
C GLN A 28 -3.16 0.60 9.40
N ARG A 29 -4.48 0.75 9.38
CA ARG A 29 -5.16 1.58 8.38
C ARG A 29 -4.94 3.04 8.74
N ASP A 30 -4.64 3.91 7.77
CA ASP A 30 -4.40 5.31 8.06
C ASP A 30 -5.53 5.95 8.90
N PRO A 31 -5.24 6.43 10.12
CA PRO A 31 -6.22 7.10 10.98
C PRO A 31 -6.81 8.37 10.35
N GLY A 32 -6.07 9.03 9.45
CA GLY A 32 -6.54 10.19 8.70
C GLY A 32 -7.61 9.88 7.65
N GLY A 33 -7.98 8.61 7.49
CA GLY A 33 -9.01 8.16 6.55
C GLY A 33 -8.52 8.05 5.11
N SER A 34 -7.21 8.12 4.85
CA SER A 34 -6.69 7.91 3.51
C SER A 34 -6.81 6.45 3.06
N ARG A 35 -6.50 6.21 1.79
CA ARG A 35 -6.52 4.87 1.20
C ARG A 35 -5.33 3.99 1.60
N PHE A 36 -4.36 4.52 2.35
CA PHE A 36 -3.11 3.81 2.65
C PHE A 36 -3.23 2.91 3.88
N TRP A 37 -2.45 1.84 3.85
CA TRP A 37 -2.10 1.05 5.02
C TRP A 37 -0.67 1.35 5.43
N PHE A 38 -0.39 1.45 6.72
CA PHE A 38 0.96 1.61 7.24
C PHE A 38 1.47 0.32 7.84
N LEU A 39 2.65 -0.08 7.39
CA LEU A 39 3.45 -1.14 7.99
C LEU A 39 4.63 -0.49 8.69
N ARG A 40 4.78 -0.70 10.00
CA ARG A 40 5.88 -0.09 10.78
C ARG A 40 6.87 -1.16 11.23
N PRO A 41 8.17 -1.00 10.95
CA PRO A 41 9.20 -1.91 11.46
C PRO A 41 9.40 -1.73 12.97
N GLY A 42 9.91 -2.76 13.64
CA GLY A 42 10.21 -2.79 15.07
C GLY A 42 10.20 -4.22 15.59
N ALA A 43 10.70 -4.46 16.80
CA ALA A 43 10.54 -5.75 17.47
C ALA A 43 9.12 -5.92 18.03
N ASP A 44 8.49 -4.81 18.44
CA ASP A 44 7.16 -4.76 19.03
C ASP A 44 6.42 -3.46 18.65
N ALA A 45 5.23 -3.28 19.22
CA ALA A 45 4.38 -2.15 18.90
C ALA A 45 4.91 -0.80 19.44
N ASP A 46 5.64 -0.83 20.56
CA ASP A 46 6.16 0.37 21.20
C ASP A 46 7.34 0.92 20.40
N GLU A 47 8.27 0.04 19.98
CA GLU A 47 9.38 0.44 19.11
C GLU A 47 8.89 0.92 17.74
N ALA A 48 7.86 0.27 17.18
CA ALA A 48 7.33 0.61 15.87
C ALA A 48 6.61 1.96 15.80
N ALA A 49 6.20 2.54 16.94
CA ALA A 49 5.58 3.86 17.00
C ALA A 49 6.52 4.97 16.49
N ASP A 50 7.82 4.79 16.69
CA ASP A 50 8.84 5.80 16.37
C ASP A 50 9.57 5.54 15.04
N THR A 51 9.26 4.44 14.34
CA THR A 51 9.94 4.07 13.09
C THR A 51 9.25 4.57 11.83
N CYS A 52 10.04 4.78 10.77
CA CYS A 52 9.57 5.20 9.45
C CYS A 52 8.63 4.15 8.83
N PRO A 53 7.33 4.44 8.63
CA PRO A 53 6.40 3.47 8.09
C PRO A 53 6.58 3.27 6.58
N ILE A 54 6.16 2.11 6.11
CA ILE A 54 5.86 1.85 4.70
C ILE A 54 4.37 2.11 4.48
N ALA A 55 4.04 3.05 3.60
CA ALA A 55 2.70 3.35 3.15
C ALA A 55 2.34 2.48 1.93
N VAL A 56 1.43 1.52 2.11
CA VAL A 56 0.97 0.61 1.08
C VAL A 56 -0.37 1.09 0.51
N GLY A 57 -0.40 1.40 -0.79
CA GLY A 57 -1.58 1.88 -1.50
C GLY A 57 -1.95 0.96 -2.65
N PHE A 58 -3.25 0.78 -2.91
CA PHE A 58 -3.74 -0.03 -4.01
C PHE A 58 -4.50 0.81 -5.03
N TYR A 59 -4.09 0.72 -6.30
CA TYR A 59 -4.65 1.49 -7.40
C TYR A 59 -5.20 0.55 -8.47
N SER A 60 -6.47 0.70 -8.82
CA SER A 60 -7.05 -0.01 -9.96
C SER A 60 -6.49 0.51 -11.29
N GLU A 61 -6.10 1.76 -11.32
CA GLU A 61 -5.68 2.55 -12.46
C GLU A 61 -4.31 2.11 -12.98
N LEU A 62 -3.49 1.49 -12.13
CA LEU A 62 -2.20 0.92 -12.54
C LEU A 62 -2.36 -0.38 -13.33
N ALA A 63 -3.54 -1.01 -13.32
CA ALA A 63 -3.76 -2.25 -14.04
C ALA A 63 -3.79 -2.01 -15.56
N GLY A 64 -2.81 -2.57 -16.27
CA GLY A 64 -2.73 -2.49 -17.73
C GLY A 64 -2.03 -1.25 -18.28
N LEU A 65 -1.48 -0.38 -17.41
CA LEU A 65 -0.64 0.73 -17.83
C LEU A 65 0.79 0.28 -18.11
N SER A 66 1.42 0.90 -19.09
CA SER A 66 2.86 0.83 -19.30
C SER A 66 3.63 1.59 -18.23
N ASN A 67 4.94 1.35 -18.13
CA ASN A 67 5.79 2.04 -17.16
C ASN A 67 5.76 3.56 -17.30
N ASP A 68 5.64 4.09 -18.53
CA ASP A 68 5.61 5.54 -18.74
C ASP A 68 4.26 6.15 -18.40
N GLU A 69 3.16 5.43 -18.65
CA GLU A 69 1.82 5.83 -18.20
C GLU A 69 1.69 5.77 -16.67
N ILE A 70 2.30 4.76 -16.03
CA ILE A 70 2.39 4.67 -14.56
C ILE A 70 3.13 5.89 -14.00
N LYS A 71 4.28 6.25 -14.58
CA LYS A 71 5.03 7.45 -14.17
C LYS A 71 4.16 8.69 -14.30
N GLN A 72 3.55 8.91 -15.46
CA GLN A 72 2.69 10.07 -15.70
C GLN A 72 1.55 10.16 -14.70
N PHE A 73 0.86 9.04 -14.44
CA PHE A 73 -0.20 8.95 -13.45
C PHE A 73 0.31 9.33 -12.05
N LEU A 74 1.42 8.73 -11.61
CA LEU A 74 1.97 8.97 -10.28
C LEU A 74 2.54 10.39 -10.11
N THR A 75 3.02 11.01 -11.17
CA THR A 75 3.54 12.39 -11.16
C THR A 75 2.46 13.46 -11.35
N ALA A 76 1.22 13.08 -11.65
CA ALA A 76 0.13 14.04 -11.80
C ALA A 76 -0.12 14.78 -10.48
N ASP A 77 -0.37 16.10 -10.54
CA ASP A 77 -0.54 16.95 -9.35
C ASP A 77 -1.58 16.42 -8.38
N GLN A 78 -2.66 15.83 -8.88
CA GLN A 78 -3.69 15.23 -8.04
C GLN A 78 -3.15 14.04 -7.23
N GLN A 79 -2.39 13.15 -7.88
CA GLN A 79 -1.79 12.01 -7.20
C GLN A 79 -0.68 12.45 -6.24
N GLN A 80 0.12 13.44 -6.62
CA GLN A 80 1.12 14.02 -5.74
C GLN A 80 0.50 14.68 -4.51
N ARG A 81 -0.65 15.37 -4.66
CA ARG A 81 -1.40 15.93 -3.53
C ARG A 81 -2.00 14.84 -2.64
N GLU A 82 -2.53 13.77 -3.22
CA GLU A 82 -3.07 12.66 -2.43
C GLU A 82 -1.97 11.88 -1.70
N ILE A 83 -0.83 11.64 -2.36
CA ILE A 83 0.34 10.93 -1.78
C ILE A 83 1.07 11.82 -0.77
N SER A 84 1.16 13.13 -0.98
CA SER A 84 1.87 14.03 -0.06
C SER A 84 0.95 14.58 1.05
N GLY A 85 -0.35 14.68 0.78
CA GLY A 85 -1.33 15.37 1.62
C GLY A 85 -1.81 14.55 2.82
N HIS A 86 -1.82 13.22 2.75
CA HIS A 86 -2.26 12.37 3.87
C HIS A 86 -1.29 12.34 5.06
N TYR A 87 -0.15 13.06 4.97
CA TYR A 87 0.81 13.24 6.06
C TYR A 87 0.61 14.51 6.89
N THR A 88 -0.56 15.13 6.80
CA THR A 88 -0.95 16.32 7.60
C THR A 88 -1.44 15.92 9.00
N GLY A 89 -0.54 15.40 9.84
CA GLY A 89 -0.90 15.04 11.21
C GLY A 89 0.18 14.33 12.04
N ARG A 90 1.46 14.45 11.65
CA ARG A 90 2.54 13.69 12.28
C ARG A 90 2.88 14.17 13.68
N ILE A 91 3.27 13.22 14.53
CA ILE A 91 4.05 13.45 15.76
C ILE A 91 5.46 13.99 15.40
N MET A 92 6.03 13.59 14.25
CA MET A 92 7.29 14.10 13.71
C MET A 92 7.16 14.57 12.24
N PRO A 93 7.17 15.89 11.95
CA PRO A 93 6.88 16.43 10.62
C PRO A 93 7.81 15.94 9.49
N ASN A 94 9.05 15.54 9.78
CA ASN A 94 10.06 15.20 8.77
C ASN A 94 10.37 13.70 8.60
N GLN A 95 9.55 12.81 9.15
CA GLN A 95 9.78 11.37 9.03
C GLN A 95 9.75 10.90 7.55
N LEU A 96 10.80 10.24 7.08
CA LEU A 96 10.79 9.68 5.73
C LEU A 96 9.78 8.53 5.66
N VAL A 97 9.07 8.43 4.53
CA VAL A 97 8.08 7.39 4.30
C VAL A 97 8.39 6.73 2.98
N MET A 98 8.44 5.40 3.01
CA MET A 98 8.55 4.62 1.79
C MET A 98 7.14 4.25 1.31
N TYR A 99 6.86 4.48 0.03
CA TYR A 99 5.57 4.14 -0.56
C TYR A 99 5.68 2.86 -1.38
N LEU A 100 4.77 1.92 -1.13
CA LEU A 100 4.57 0.73 -1.96
C LEU A 100 3.21 0.85 -2.66
N LEU A 101 3.23 1.24 -3.92
CA LEU A 101 2.02 1.46 -4.72
C LEU A 101 1.79 0.24 -5.61
N LEU A 102 0.74 -0.52 -5.32
CA LEU A 102 0.44 -1.79 -5.97
C LEU A 102 -0.83 -1.66 -6.81
N HIS A 103 -0.90 -2.38 -7.93
CA HIS A 103 -2.16 -2.47 -8.64
C HIS A 103 -3.17 -3.33 -7.87
N VAL A 104 -4.46 -3.03 -8.01
CA VAL A 104 -5.52 -3.97 -7.61
C VAL A 104 -5.58 -5.08 -8.65
N ASN A 105 -5.27 -6.32 -8.25
CA ASN A 105 -5.66 -7.45 -9.09
C ASN A 105 -7.18 -7.57 -9.02
N ARG A 106 -7.88 -7.23 -10.10
CA ARG A 106 -9.14 -7.92 -10.36
C ARG A 106 -8.74 -9.37 -10.55
N LEU A 107 -9.03 -10.22 -9.58
CA LEU A 107 -9.27 -11.62 -9.89
C LEU A 107 -10.37 -11.59 -10.95
N LEU A 108 -9.97 -11.74 -12.21
CA LEU A 108 -10.89 -11.96 -13.31
C LEU A 108 -11.60 -13.26 -12.97
N GLY A 109 -12.78 -13.13 -12.37
CA GLY A 109 -13.81 -14.15 -12.52
C GLY A 109 -14.10 -14.22 -14.01
N HIS A 110 -13.37 -15.05 -14.74
CA HIS A 110 -13.76 -15.46 -16.08
C HIS A 110 -15.07 -16.24 -15.92
N PRO A 111 -16.23 -15.76 -16.40
CA PRO A 111 -17.28 -16.71 -16.72
C PRO A 111 -16.71 -17.58 -17.85
N ARG A 112 -16.54 -18.88 -17.58
CA ARG A 112 -16.41 -19.87 -18.64
C ARG A 112 -17.65 -19.71 -19.51
N LYS A 113 -17.51 -19.12 -20.70
CA LYS A 113 -18.50 -19.32 -21.75
C LYS A 113 -18.42 -20.80 -22.11
N GLY A 114 -19.36 -21.57 -21.60
CA GLY A 114 -19.63 -22.91 -22.08
C GLY A 114 -19.91 -22.86 -23.58
N SER A 115 -19.21 -23.72 -24.31
CA SER A 115 -19.54 -24.11 -25.67
C SER A 115 -20.84 -24.90 -25.71
#